data_AF-A0A2G6FP99-F1
#
_entry.id   AF-A0A2G6FP99-F1
#
_cell.length_a   1.000
_cell.length_b   1.000
_cell.length_c   1.000
_cell.angle_alpha   90.00
_cell.angle_beta   90.00
_cell.angle_gamma   90.00
#
_symmetry.space_group_name_H-M   'P 1'
#
loop_
_entity.id
_entity.type
_entity.pdbx_description
1 polymer ?
#
loop_
_entity_poly.entity_id
_entity_poly.type
_entity_poly.pdbx_seq_one_letter_code
_entity_poly.pdbx_strand_id
1 'polypeptide(L)'
;MPPPTEGYSSTANLVKTLTTGSGAVTTCTYEPHRNLKTGITNAFDTTQISTYGYVYDKIGRRTSVANTGLAFSEPGFNLYQYNDRNEVTGSNRYAGEDITNVSLPVEPETRLYAYDPIGNRQTAAEGAASKTYTGNNLNQYDTITTGGSTVSLTYDDDGNMITYDGVSYQYNGENRLIAVQPLAPAENDTKVTFIYDFLGRRVQKTTYAYRAGTWVKQSTKKFVYDGWHLIAELDEAGEVTRYFVWGLDLSQTLQGAGGVGGLICAIDSSSGSSQTYQYCYDGNGNVGQVVNSTDGAIVASYAYDPFDKTIKSDGVYAAENTFKFSTKYFDKETGLIHYTFRNYDSKTGRWTSRDPLGEHGGLNMYGFVLNDPVNWVDPYGLVKYYKRWGGPNWTAGRRGSWDTFSDSFRDLIKRQINDGWDPGSVYRPLDDQDKCYMYHDICYGECRMRCEDDVCCLREGLNNCDKNLKDCLINIGMSGNLLDEARRIAAIPVFELQPANRNAILENKKDGGYRWFTWYF
;
A
#
# COMPACT_ATOMS: atom_id res chain seq x y z
N MET A 1 7.28 -19.64 19.46
CA MET A 1 7.47 -18.37 20.21
C MET A 1 6.19 -18.02 20.95
N PRO A 2 6.26 -17.35 22.11
CA PRO A 2 5.07 -16.77 22.74
C PRO A 2 4.36 -15.82 21.78
N PRO A 3 3.03 -15.64 21.90
CA PRO A 3 2.31 -14.67 21.09
C PRO A 3 2.84 -13.25 21.35
N PRO A 4 2.83 -12.37 20.35
CA PRO A 4 3.20 -10.97 20.56
C PRO A 4 2.21 -10.30 21.53
N THR A 5 2.69 -9.28 22.24
CA THR A 5 1.88 -8.43 23.12
C THR A 5 1.70 -7.07 22.48
N GLU A 6 0.46 -6.58 22.46
CA GLU A 6 0.10 -5.28 21.93
C GLU A 6 -0.26 -4.32 23.06
N GLY A 7 0.23 -3.09 22.98
CA GLY A 7 -0.19 -1.97 23.81
C GLY A 7 -0.84 -0.91 22.95
N TYR A 8 -1.93 -0.31 23.45
CA TYR A 8 -2.74 0.64 22.69
C TYR A 8 -2.54 2.08 23.17
N SER A 9 -2.69 3.02 22.24
CA SER A 9 -2.69 4.45 22.53
C SER A 9 -3.93 4.83 23.34
N SER A 10 -3.74 5.51 24.47
CA SER A 10 -4.83 6.00 25.32
C SER A 10 -5.68 7.08 24.66
N THR A 11 -5.20 7.71 23.59
CA THR A 11 -5.88 8.83 22.91
C THR A 11 -6.40 8.46 21.52
N ALA A 12 -5.92 7.38 20.91
CA ALA A 12 -6.19 7.06 19.51
C ALA A 12 -6.80 5.66 19.30
N ASN A 13 -6.81 4.80 20.34
CA ASN A 13 -7.13 3.37 20.25
C ASN A 13 -6.37 2.66 19.10
N LEU A 14 -5.15 3.14 18.81
CA LEU A 14 -4.26 2.57 17.82
C LEU A 14 -3.17 1.75 18.52
N VAL A 15 -2.68 0.68 17.89
CA VAL A 15 -1.50 -0.07 18.37
C VAL A 15 -0.32 0.88 18.54
N LYS A 16 0.06 1.12 19.80
CA LYS A 16 1.18 1.95 20.20
C LYS A 16 2.46 1.13 20.33
N THR A 17 2.38 -0.09 20.83
CA THR A 17 3.54 -0.96 21.02
C THR A 17 3.20 -2.37 20.56
N LEU A 18 4.12 -3.01 19.83
CA LEU A 18 4.09 -4.43 19.52
C LEU A 18 5.40 -5.03 20.02
N THR A 19 5.32 -5.99 20.94
CA THR A 19 6.48 -6.69 21.51
C THR A 19 6.38 -8.17 21.21
N THR A 20 7.41 -8.72 20.59
CA THR A 20 7.50 -10.15 20.31
C THR A 20 8.23 -10.88 21.43
N GLY A 21 7.95 -12.18 21.61
CA GLY A 21 8.59 -12.99 22.66
C GLY A 21 10.10 -13.21 22.48
N SER A 22 10.66 -12.83 21.33
CA SER A 22 12.10 -12.90 21.04
C SER A 22 12.84 -11.57 21.23
N GLY A 23 12.13 -10.49 21.60
CA GLY A 23 12.77 -9.20 21.93
C GLY A 23 12.53 -8.07 20.93
N ALA A 24 12.05 -8.32 19.70
CA ALA A 24 11.70 -7.20 18.82
C ALA A 24 10.53 -6.39 19.38
N VAL A 25 10.69 -5.06 19.37
CA VAL A 25 9.71 -4.08 19.82
C VAL A 25 9.52 -3.01 18.75
N THR A 26 8.28 -2.76 18.36
CA THR A 26 7.90 -1.61 17.53
C THR A 26 7.05 -0.67 18.36
N THR A 27 7.43 0.60 18.42
CA THR A 27 6.68 1.66 19.11
C THR A 27 6.24 2.71 18.10
N CYS A 28 4.95 3.04 18.07
CA CYS A 28 4.38 4.09 17.24
C CYS A 28 3.95 5.29 18.09
N THR A 29 4.11 6.49 17.54
CA THR A 29 3.52 7.73 18.10
C THR A 29 2.55 8.33 17.10
N TYR A 30 1.56 9.04 17.62
CA TYR A 30 0.44 9.57 16.85
C TYR A 30 0.15 11.02 17.21
N GLU A 31 -0.42 11.76 16.27
CA GLU A 31 -0.98 13.08 16.54
C GLU A 31 -2.20 12.97 17.46
N PRO A 32 -2.47 13.97 18.31
CA PRO A 32 -3.60 13.92 19.23
C PRO A 32 -4.98 13.97 18.56
N HIS A 33 -5.10 14.50 17.34
CA HIS A 33 -6.39 14.90 16.76
C HIS A 33 -6.74 14.27 15.41
N ARG A 34 -5.73 13.81 14.65
CA ARG A 34 -5.94 13.27 13.29
C ARG A 34 -5.55 11.80 13.16
N ASN A 35 -5.22 11.18 14.30
CA ASN A 35 -4.62 9.86 14.38
C ASN A 35 -3.32 9.68 13.58
N LEU A 36 -2.75 10.72 12.95
CA LEU A 36 -1.58 10.64 12.07
C LEU A 36 -0.34 10.09 12.78
N LYS A 37 0.31 9.08 12.23
CA LYS A 37 1.49 8.42 12.81
C LYS A 37 2.68 9.36 12.69
N THR A 38 3.08 9.98 13.79
CA THR A 38 4.19 10.94 13.85
C THR A 38 5.54 10.27 14.00
N GLY A 39 5.57 8.98 14.36
CA GLY A 39 6.82 8.25 14.46
C GLY A 39 6.66 6.76 14.61
N ILE A 40 7.72 6.04 14.27
CA ILE A 40 7.89 4.61 14.50
C ILE A 40 9.34 4.34 14.92
N THR A 41 9.50 3.64 16.03
CA THR A 41 10.80 3.18 16.53
C THR A 41 10.78 1.66 16.59
N ASN A 42 11.70 1.03 15.88
CA ASN A 42 11.97 -0.39 15.93
C ASN A 42 13.22 -0.64 16.79
N ALA A 43 13.10 -1.55 17.73
CA ALA A 43 14.18 -1.96 18.63
C ALA A 43 14.21 -3.49 18.76
N PHE A 44 15.36 -4.01 19.16
CA PHE A 44 15.51 -5.38 19.63
C PHE A 44 16.01 -5.34 21.07
N ASP A 45 15.22 -5.88 21.99
CA ASP A 45 15.32 -5.65 23.42
C ASP A 45 15.41 -4.14 23.73
N THR A 46 16.55 -3.68 24.25
CA THR A 46 16.80 -2.27 24.55
C THR A 46 17.55 -1.54 23.44
N THR A 47 17.96 -2.24 22.38
CA THR A 47 18.80 -1.69 21.31
C THR A 47 17.93 -1.11 20.19
N GLN A 48 18.01 0.20 19.97
CA GLN A 48 17.29 0.87 18.90
C GLN A 48 17.89 0.52 17.53
N ILE A 49 17.09 -0.10 16.66
CA ILE A 49 17.47 -0.48 15.29
C ILE A 49 17.22 0.68 14.34
N SER A 50 16.00 1.21 14.32
CA SER A 50 15.62 2.32 13.45
C SER A 50 14.53 3.17 14.09
N THR A 51 14.57 4.47 13.86
CA THR A 51 13.50 5.40 14.17
C THR A 51 13.18 6.20 12.93
N TYR A 52 11.90 6.38 12.66
CA TYR A 52 11.39 7.27 11.63
C TYR A 52 10.43 8.29 12.25
N GLY A 53 10.64 9.58 11.99
CA GLY A 53 9.77 10.68 12.41
C GLY A 53 9.08 11.32 11.21
N TYR A 54 7.80 11.65 11.35
CA TYR A 54 6.96 12.16 10.25
C TYR A 54 6.38 13.52 10.59
N VAL A 55 6.42 14.43 9.61
CA VAL A 55 5.68 15.70 9.64
C VAL A 55 4.64 15.67 8.54
N TYR A 56 3.49 16.25 8.82
CA TYR A 56 2.35 16.32 7.92
C TYR A 56 1.98 17.77 7.63
N ASP A 57 1.48 18.04 6.43
CA ASP A 57 0.78 19.29 6.17
C ASP A 57 -0.61 19.28 6.82
N LYS A 58 -1.34 20.39 6.64
CA LYS A 58 -2.69 20.56 7.20
C LYS A 58 -3.67 19.52 6.67
N ILE A 59 -3.38 18.92 5.51
CA ILE A 59 -4.28 17.98 4.84
C ILE A 59 -3.92 16.52 5.06
N GLY A 60 -2.88 16.26 5.86
CA GLY A 60 -2.48 14.92 6.26
C GLY A 60 -1.57 14.22 5.26
N ARG A 61 -1.00 14.95 4.29
CA ARG A 61 0.10 14.43 3.45
C ARG A 61 1.41 14.58 4.22
N ARG A 62 2.27 13.55 4.17
CA ARG A 62 3.61 13.62 4.75
C ARG A 62 4.43 14.66 4.02
N THR A 63 4.92 15.68 4.71
CA THR A 63 5.88 16.65 4.15
C THR A 63 7.31 16.24 4.42
N SER A 64 7.54 15.40 5.43
CA SER A 64 8.88 14.84 5.67
C SER A 64 8.86 13.45 6.31
N VAL A 65 9.98 12.76 6.15
CA VAL A 65 10.40 11.65 7.01
C VAL A 65 11.85 11.86 7.43
N ALA A 66 12.12 11.88 8.74
CA ALA A 66 13.47 11.84 9.30
C ALA A 66 13.77 10.41 9.78
N ASN A 67 15.01 9.94 9.68
CA ASN A 67 15.41 8.61 10.09
C ASN A 67 16.74 8.60 10.87
N THR A 68 16.80 7.82 11.95
CA THR A 68 17.98 7.65 12.82
C THR A 68 18.07 6.24 13.40
N GLY A 69 19.19 5.87 14.02
CA GLY A 69 19.42 4.55 14.62
C GLY A 69 20.46 3.71 13.87
N LEU A 70 20.76 2.52 14.40
CA LEU A 70 21.84 1.64 13.92
C LEU A 70 21.69 1.17 12.47
N ALA A 71 20.46 1.17 11.94
CA ALA A 71 20.18 0.78 10.57
C ALA A 71 20.72 1.78 9.52
N PHE A 72 21.09 2.99 9.93
CA PHE A 72 21.53 4.06 9.06
C PHE A 72 22.98 4.45 9.36
N SER A 73 23.78 4.68 8.33
CA SER A 73 25.18 5.12 8.46
C SER A 73 25.27 6.51 9.10
N GLU A 74 24.27 7.34 8.86
CA GLU A 74 24.10 8.67 9.43
C GLU A 74 22.61 9.02 9.50
N PRO A 75 22.21 9.96 10.37
CA PRO A 75 20.89 10.57 10.31
C PRO A 75 20.61 11.22 8.96
N GLY A 76 19.36 11.17 8.53
CA GLY A 76 18.94 11.90 7.34
C GLY A 76 17.45 12.09 7.30
N PHE A 77 16.99 12.85 6.32
CA PHE A 77 15.57 13.08 6.10
C PHE A 77 15.24 13.27 4.63
N ASN A 78 13.98 13.02 4.28
CA ASN A 78 13.42 13.38 2.99
C ASN A 78 12.38 14.48 3.18
N LEU A 79 12.38 15.46 2.29
CA LEU A 79 11.28 16.42 2.13
C LEU A 79 10.45 16.02 0.90
N TYR A 80 9.14 15.89 1.09
CA TYR A 80 8.20 15.53 0.03
C TYR A 80 7.50 16.76 -0.55
N GLN A 81 7.29 16.73 -1.86
CA GLN A 81 6.58 17.77 -2.60
C GLN A 81 5.40 17.15 -3.33
N TYR A 82 4.34 17.95 -3.49
CA TYR A 82 3.10 17.53 -4.12
C TYR A 82 2.59 18.61 -5.09
N ASN A 83 1.85 18.20 -6.12
CA ASN A 83 1.03 19.12 -6.90
C ASN A 83 -0.36 19.30 -6.29
N ASP A 84 -1.22 20.07 -6.97
CA ASP A 84 -2.60 20.36 -6.60
C ASP A 84 -3.55 19.14 -6.69
N ARG A 85 -3.08 18.04 -7.30
CA ARG A 85 -3.77 16.75 -7.38
C ARG A 85 -3.25 15.74 -6.35
N ASN A 86 -2.40 16.18 -5.42
CA ASN A 86 -1.76 15.36 -4.39
C ASN A 86 -0.78 14.31 -4.90
N GLU A 87 -0.35 14.40 -6.15
CA GLU A 87 0.66 13.50 -6.69
C GLU A 87 2.04 13.91 -6.17
N VAL A 88 2.88 12.96 -5.77
CA VAL A 88 4.25 13.21 -5.31
C VAL A 88 5.07 13.73 -6.48
N THR A 89 5.46 14.99 -6.43
CA THR A 89 6.32 15.64 -7.43
C THR A 89 7.79 15.64 -7.02
N GLY A 90 8.10 15.37 -5.75
CA GLY A 90 9.47 15.36 -5.29
C GLY A 90 9.70 14.59 -3.98
N SER A 91 10.88 14.02 -3.86
CA SER A 91 11.46 13.50 -2.61
C SER A 91 12.94 13.88 -2.58
N ASN A 92 13.27 14.93 -1.82
CA ASN A 92 14.63 15.46 -1.75
C ASN A 92 15.29 14.95 -0.47
N ARG A 93 16.43 14.26 -0.60
CA ARG A 93 17.15 13.66 0.51
C ARG A 93 18.21 14.62 1.06
N TYR A 94 18.33 14.68 2.39
CA TYR A 94 19.34 15.46 3.10
C TYR A 94 19.96 14.66 4.25
N ALA A 95 21.23 14.92 4.54
CA ALA A 95 21.93 14.39 5.72
C ALA A 95 21.70 15.29 6.96
N GLY A 96 21.65 14.68 8.14
CA GLY A 96 21.44 15.37 9.42
C GLY A 96 20.06 15.13 10.05
N GLU A 97 19.88 15.60 11.29
CA GLU A 97 18.65 15.39 12.08
C GLU A 97 17.65 16.55 11.98
N ASP A 98 18.13 17.77 11.74
CA ASP A 98 17.29 18.96 11.65
C ASP A 98 16.67 19.07 10.25
N ILE A 99 15.39 18.73 10.16
CA ILE A 99 14.60 18.75 8.92
C ILE A 99 14.46 20.15 8.28
N THR A 100 14.82 21.21 9.02
CA THR A 100 14.82 22.58 8.49
C THR A 100 16.15 22.96 7.83
N ASN A 101 17.22 22.19 8.10
CA ASN A 101 18.54 22.44 7.54
C ASN A 101 18.76 21.70 6.22
N VAL A 102 18.46 22.38 5.11
CA VAL A 102 18.59 21.84 3.74
C VAL A 102 19.96 22.06 3.11
N SER A 103 21.01 22.29 3.91
CA SER A 103 22.37 22.60 3.40
C SER A 103 23.19 21.39 2.96
N LEU A 104 22.77 20.17 3.31
CA LEU A 104 23.48 18.92 3.01
C LEU A 104 22.64 17.96 2.14
N PRO A 105 22.35 18.31 0.87
CA PRO A 105 21.59 17.42 0.00
C PRO A 105 22.37 16.16 -0.35
N VAL A 106 21.68 15.03 -0.42
CA VAL A 106 22.20 13.76 -0.92
C VAL A 106 21.69 13.57 -2.35
N GLU A 107 22.31 14.29 -3.29
CA GLU A 107 21.87 14.39 -4.68
C GLU A 107 21.52 13.05 -5.37
N PRO A 108 22.29 11.95 -5.21
CA PRO A 108 21.93 10.66 -5.82
C PRO A 108 20.58 10.08 -5.35
N GLU A 109 20.08 10.51 -4.19
CA GLU A 109 18.82 10.05 -3.59
C GLU A 109 17.66 11.02 -3.81
N THR A 110 17.91 12.16 -4.46
CA THR A 110 16.85 13.11 -4.86
C THR A 110 15.99 12.54 -5.99
N ARG A 111 14.67 12.72 -5.88
CA ARG A 111 13.70 12.31 -6.89
C ARG A 111 12.77 13.47 -7.23
N LEU A 112 12.55 13.70 -8.52
CA LEU A 112 11.56 14.65 -9.01
C LEU A 112 10.70 14.01 -10.08
N TYR A 113 9.41 14.33 -10.11
CA TYR A 113 8.45 13.75 -11.03
C TYR A 113 7.51 14.81 -11.60
N ALA A 114 7.21 14.71 -12.90
CA ALA A 114 6.14 15.48 -13.53
C ALA A 114 5.14 14.53 -14.17
N TYR A 115 3.87 14.94 -14.18
CA TYR A 115 2.75 14.13 -14.65
C TYR A 115 1.88 14.92 -15.63
N ASP A 116 1.25 14.22 -16.56
CA ASP A 116 0.22 14.79 -17.42
C ASP A 116 -1.12 15.02 -16.66
N PRO A 117 -2.17 15.59 -17.30
CA PRO A 117 -3.47 15.81 -16.68
C PRO A 117 -4.19 14.57 -16.09
N ILE A 118 -3.85 13.35 -16.50
CA ILE A 118 -4.47 12.09 -16.04
C ILE A 118 -3.50 11.23 -15.19
N GLY A 119 -2.36 11.80 -14.81
CA GLY A 119 -1.40 11.20 -13.87
C GLY A 119 -0.43 10.22 -14.50
N ASN A 120 -0.27 10.19 -15.83
CA ASN A 120 0.87 9.48 -16.41
C ASN A 120 2.13 10.30 -16.15
N ARG A 121 3.15 9.68 -15.54
CA ARG A 121 4.47 10.30 -15.41
C ARG A 121 4.96 10.69 -16.81
N GLN A 122 5.41 11.94 -16.97
CA GLN A 122 6.02 12.48 -18.20
C GLN A 122 7.54 12.58 -18.05
N THR A 123 8.02 12.94 -16.86
CA THR A 123 9.45 13.00 -16.56
C THR A 123 9.75 12.46 -15.16
N ALA A 124 10.95 11.92 -14.99
CA ALA A 124 11.55 11.62 -13.69
C ALA A 124 13.00 12.09 -13.66
N ALA A 125 13.41 12.77 -12.59
CA ALA A 125 14.82 12.92 -12.25
C ALA A 125 15.14 11.96 -11.09
N GLU A 126 16.14 11.11 -11.28
CA GLU A 126 16.61 10.11 -10.32
C GLU A 126 18.09 10.42 -10.02
N GLY A 127 18.31 11.36 -9.09
CA GLY A 127 19.60 12.03 -8.92
C GLY A 127 20.01 12.74 -10.20
N ALA A 128 21.20 12.42 -10.72
CA ALA A 128 21.69 13.00 -11.97
C ALA A 128 21.04 12.40 -13.24
N ALA A 129 20.35 11.25 -13.14
CA ALA A 129 19.71 10.62 -14.28
C ALA A 129 18.35 11.27 -14.57
N SER A 130 18.06 11.54 -15.84
CA SER A 130 16.76 12.02 -16.29
C SER A 130 16.09 10.98 -17.18
N LYS A 131 14.78 10.82 -16.98
CA LYS A 131 13.90 9.96 -17.76
C LYS A 131 12.74 10.76 -18.34
N THR A 132 12.38 10.46 -19.57
CA THR A 132 11.14 10.92 -20.20
C THR A 132 10.28 9.73 -20.58
N TYR A 133 8.97 9.92 -20.46
CA TYR A 133 7.96 8.90 -20.69
C TYR A 133 6.97 9.44 -21.72
N THR A 134 6.67 8.65 -22.74
CA THR A 134 5.62 8.99 -23.72
C THR A 134 4.52 7.97 -23.59
N GLY A 135 3.31 8.44 -23.25
CA GLY A 135 2.12 7.61 -23.17
C GLY A 135 1.21 7.75 -24.38
N ASN A 136 0.36 6.76 -24.60
CA ASN A 136 -0.69 6.78 -25.62
C ASN A 136 -2.07 7.13 -25.01
N ASN A 137 -3.09 7.17 -25.86
CA ASN A 137 -4.47 7.53 -25.48
C ASN A 137 -5.15 6.51 -24.54
N LEU A 138 -4.52 5.35 -24.28
CA LEU A 138 -5.01 4.30 -23.37
C LEU A 138 -4.29 4.34 -22.01
N ASN A 139 -3.52 5.41 -21.73
CA ASN A 139 -2.66 5.53 -20.55
C ASN A 139 -1.54 4.50 -20.50
N GLN A 140 -1.20 3.81 -21.59
CA GLN A 140 -0.02 2.94 -21.65
C GLN A 140 1.21 3.76 -21.98
N TYR A 141 2.38 3.39 -21.47
CA TYR A 141 3.63 3.97 -21.99
C TYR A 141 4.00 3.31 -23.29
N ASP A 142 4.27 4.09 -24.34
CA ASP A 142 4.81 3.61 -25.61
C ASP A 142 6.34 3.55 -25.55
N THR A 143 6.96 4.57 -24.94
CA THR A 143 8.43 4.64 -24.82
C THR A 143 8.87 5.26 -23.50
N ILE A 144 10.04 4.83 -23.03
CA ILE A 144 10.78 5.43 -21.93
C ILE A 144 12.19 5.71 -22.40
N THR A 145 12.65 6.95 -22.24
CA THR A 145 14.02 7.36 -22.60
C THR A 145 14.81 7.68 -21.36
N THR A 146 15.97 7.04 -21.18
CA THR A 146 16.90 7.29 -20.08
C THR A 146 18.26 7.65 -20.66
N GLY A 147 18.79 8.85 -20.37
CA GLY A 147 20.13 9.24 -20.82
C GLY A 147 20.34 9.16 -22.34
N GLY A 148 19.30 9.40 -23.14
CA GLY A 148 19.32 9.29 -24.61
C GLY A 148 19.07 7.89 -25.17
N SER A 149 18.96 6.85 -24.34
CA SER A 149 18.55 5.50 -24.78
C SER A 149 17.05 5.33 -24.63
N THR A 150 16.34 5.01 -25.72
CA THR A 150 14.89 4.83 -25.75
C THR A 150 14.53 3.36 -25.81
N VAL A 151 13.67 2.91 -24.91
CA VAL A 151 13.10 1.56 -24.89
C VAL A 151 11.60 1.66 -25.14
N SER A 152 11.08 0.83 -26.04
CA SER A 152 9.64 0.73 -26.31
C SER A 152 8.98 -0.30 -25.40
N LEU A 153 7.71 -0.05 -25.08
CA LEU A 153 6.83 -0.99 -24.41
C LEU A 153 5.72 -1.39 -25.37
N THR A 154 5.28 -2.64 -25.30
CA THR A 154 4.14 -3.11 -26.10
C THR A 154 3.15 -3.85 -25.22
N TYR A 155 1.90 -3.90 -25.68
CA TYR A 155 0.77 -4.43 -24.93
C TYR A 155 -0.06 -5.35 -25.83
N ASP A 156 -0.76 -6.31 -25.23
CA ASP A 156 -1.83 -7.04 -25.91
C ASP A 156 -3.13 -6.20 -25.98
N ASP A 157 -4.15 -6.75 -26.65
CA ASP A 157 -5.44 -6.07 -26.85
C ASP A 157 -6.21 -5.85 -25.53
N ASP A 158 -5.94 -6.67 -24.50
CA ASP A 158 -6.50 -6.51 -23.15
C ASP A 158 -5.74 -5.47 -22.32
N GLY A 159 -4.62 -4.95 -22.85
CA GLY A 159 -3.79 -3.93 -22.22
C GLY A 159 -2.79 -4.47 -21.21
N ASN A 160 -2.41 -5.74 -21.28
CA ASN A 160 -1.29 -6.26 -20.49
C ASN A 160 0.03 -5.93 -21.20
N MET A 161 1.02 -5.43 -20.46
CA MET A 161 2.36 -5.16 -20.98
C MET A 161 3.03 -6.49 -21.36
N ILE A 162 3.29 -6.72 -22.66
CA ILE A 162 3.89 -7.96 -23.18
C ILE A 162 5.39 -7.84 -23.46
N THR A 163 5.93 -6.63 -23.67
CA THR A 163 7.38 -6.42 -23.77
C THR A 163 7.83 -5.13 -23.11
N TYR A 164 8.97 -5.16 -22.43
CA TYR A 164 9.70 -3.98 -21.94
C TYR A 164 11.15 -4.35 -21.64
N ASP A 165 12.10 -3.50 -22.03
CA ASP A 165 13.53 -3.60 -21.63
C ASP A 165 14.16 -4.97 -21.92
N GLY A 166 13.89 -5.52 -23.11
CA GLY A 166 14.41 -6.84 -23.52
C GLY A 166 13.72 -8.03 -22.87
N VAL A 167 12.67 -7.80 -22.07
CA VAL A 167 11.89 -8.82 -21.37
C VAL A 167 10.52 -8.99 -22.03
N SER A 168 10.05 -10.23 -22.07
CA SER A 168 8.69 -10.61 -22.47
C SER A 168 7.87 -11.07 -21.28
N TYR A 169 6.59 -10.73 -21.31
CA TYR A 169 5.59 -11.04 -20.28
C TYR A 169 4.41 -11.73 -20.96
N GLN A 170 3.93 -12.81 -20.36
CA GLN A 170 2.82 -13.59 -20.90
C GLN A 170 1.70 -13.70 -19.88
N TYR A 171 0.47 -13.53 -20.32
CA TYR A 171 -0.72 -13.55 -19.49
C TYR A 171 -1.67 -14.67 -19.92
N ASN A 172 -2.47 -15.17 -18.99
CA ASN A 172 -3.59 -16.07 -19.32
C ASN A 172 -4.85 -15.26 -19.67
N GLY A 173 -5.92 -15.94 -20.09
CA GLY A 173 -7.19 -15.30 -20.46
C GLY A 173 -7.96 -14.62 -19.33
N GLU A 174 -7.42 -14.56 -18.11
CA GLU A 174 -7.92 -13.75 -16.99
C GLU A 174 -6.96 -12.61 -16.64
N ASN A 175 -6.06 -12.23 -17.56
CA ASN A 175 -5.08 -11.16 -17.41
C ASN A 175 -4.09 -11.36 -16.25
N ARG A 176 -3.80 -12.62 -15.89
CA ARG A 176 -2.83 -12.98 -14.84
C ARG A 176 -1.49 -13.34 -15.49
N LEU A 177 -0.41 -12.74 -15.00
CA LEU A 177 0.96 -12.98 -15.50
C LEU A 177 1.37 -14.44 -15.26
N ILE A 178 1.57 -15.22 -16.31
CA ILE A 178 1.93 -16.65 -16.23
C ILE A 178 3.38 -16.93 -16.59
N ALA A 179 4.08 -16.05 -17.31
CA ALA A 179 5.50 -16.20 -17.58
C ALA A 179 6.22 -14.87 -17.80
N VAL A 180 7.49 -14.84 -17.38
CA VAL A 180 8.43 -13.75 -17.65
C VAL A 180 9.75 -14.36 -18.11
N GLN A 181 10.29 -13.87 -19.22
CA GLN A 181 11.56 -14.34 -19.79
C GLN A 181 12.19 -13.27 -20.71
N PRO A 182 13.51 -13.29 -20.94
CA PRO A 182 14.15 -12.45 -21.95
C PRO A 182 13.60 -12.73 -23.37
N LEU A 183 13.52 -11.69 -24.19
CA LEU A 183 13.14 -11.79 -25.61
C LEU A 183 14.19 -12.55 -26.43
N ALA A 184 15.47 -12.39 -26.06
CA ALA A 184 16.59 -13.08 -26.67
C ALA A 184 17.39 -13.82 -25.58
N PRO A 185 16.97 -15.05 -25.19
CA PRO A 185 17.61 -15.79 -24.11
C PRO A 185 19.09 -16.10 -24.40
N ALA A 186 19.94 -15.80 -23.42
CA ALA A 186 21.36 -16.12 -23.38
C ALA A 186 21.67 -17.12 -22.25
N GLU A 187 22.85 -17.74 -22.29
CA GLU A 187 23.28 -18.72 -21.29
C GLU A 187 23.23 -18.14 -19.87
N ASN A 188 22.57 -18.83 -18.94
CA ASN A 188 22.27 -18.39 -17.56
C ASN A 188 21.14 -17.39 -17.38
N ASP A 189 20.46 -16.98 -18.45
CA ASP A 189 19.23 -16.22 -18.30
C ASP A 189 18.18 -17.01 -17.53
N THR A 190 17.28 -16.28 -16.86
CA THR A 190 16.22 -16.86 -16.05
C THR A 190 14.86 -16.66 -16.70
N LYS A 191 14.06 -17.73 -16.73
CA LYS A 191 12.63 -17.68 -17.00
C LYS A 191 11.88 -18.05 -15.73
N VAL A 192 10.77 -17.38 -15.48
CA VAL A 192 9.86 -17.72 -14.40
C VAL A 192 8.46 -17.96 -14.94
N THR A 193 7.77 -18.94 -14.36
CA THR A 193 6.37 -19.23 -14.67
C THR A 193 5.54 -19.33 -13.40
N PHE A 194 4.25 -19.02 -13.51
CA PHE A 194 3.35 -18.91 -12.37
C PHE A 194 2.04 -19.69 -12.58
N ILE A 195 1.49 -20.24 -11.49
CA ILE A 195 0.16 -20.87 -11.45
C ILE A 195 -0.67 -20.20 -10.38
N TYR A 196 -1.95 -20.03 -10.64
CA TYR A 196 -2.90 -19.36 -9.77
C TYR A 196 -4.08 -20.28 -9.44
N ASP A 197 -4.67 -20.10 -8.26
CA ASP A 197 -5.93 -20.75 -7.91
C ASP A 197 -7.15 -20.01 -8.48
N PHE A 198 -8.35 -20.51 -8.14
CA PHE A 198 -9.63 -19.93 -8.56
C PHE A 198 -9.95 -18.58 -7.92
N LEU A 199 -9.22 -18.17 -6.86
CA LEU A 199 -9.36 -16.86 -6.23
C LEU A 199 -8.36 -15.84 -6.81
N GLY A 200 -7.49 -16.25 -7.73
CA GLY A 200 -6.44 -15.42 -8.28
C GLY A 200 -5.18 -15.35 -7.44
N ARG A 201 -5.05 -16.16 -6.37
CA ARG A 201 -3.82 -16.22 -5.57
C ARG A 201 -2.78 -17.07 -6.30
N ARG A 202 -1.54 -16.61 -6.34
CA ARG A 202 -0.44 -17.36 -6.94
C ARG A 202 -0.08 -18.55 -6.07
N VAL A 203 -0.33 -19.78 -6.52
CA VAL A 203 -0.08 -21.02 -5.76
C VAL A 203 1.22 -21.73 -6.14
N GLN A 204 1.84 -21.37 -7.27
CA GLN A 204 3.11 -21.94 -7.67
C GLN A 204 3.97 -20.93 -8.44
N LYS A 205 5.29 -21.00 -8.24
CA LYS A 205 6.33 -20.36 -9.05
C LYS A 205 7.34 -21.41 -9.48
N THR A 206 7.70 -21.43 -10.75
CA THR A 206 8.75 -22.32 -11.28
C THR A 206 9.81 -21.50 -12.00
N THR A 207 11.07 -21.69 -11.64
CA THR A 207 12.22 -21.01 -12.25
C THR A 207 12.96 -21.94 -13.20
N TYR A 208 13.51 -21.38 -14.27
CA TYR A 208 14.29 -22.09 -15.28
C TYR A 208 15.55 -21.29 -15.60
N ALA A 209 16.65 -21.99 -15.89
CA ALA A 209 17.87 -21.40 -16.41
C ALA A 209 18.02 -21.79 -17.89
N TYR A 210 18.46 -20.86 -18.72
CA TYR A 210 18.77 -21.15 -20.11
C TYR A 210 20.13 -21.85 -20.20
N ARG A 211 20.14 -23.07 -20.75
CA ARG A 211 21.29 -23.96 -20.88
C ARG A 211 21.31 -24.56 -22.27
N ALA A 212 22.38 -24.33 -23.03
CA ALA A 212 22.61 -24.97 -24.33
C ALA A 212 21.40 -24.91 -25.27
N GLY A 213 20.74 -23.75 -25.35
CA GLY A 213 19.59 -23.53 -26.25
C GLY A 213 18.23 -23.91 -25.69
N THR A 214 18.13 -24.34 -24.42
CA THR A 214 16.88 -24.81 -23.82
C THR A 214 16.66 -24.29 -22.40
N TRP A 215 15.39 -24.20 -21.99
CA TRP A 215 15.00 -23.84 -20.62
C TRP A 215 15.01 -25.06 -19.71
N VAL A 216 15.95 -25.12 -18.77
CA VAL A 216 16.09 -26.21 -17.80
C VAL A 216 15.54 -25.77 -16.45
N LYS A 217 14.53 -26.50 -15.94
CA LYS A 217 13.90 -26.21 -14.64
C LYS A 217 14.94 -26.23 -13.51
N GLN A 218 14.92 -25.19 -12.67
CA GLN A 218 15.83 -25.05 -11.52
C GLN A 218 15.11 -25.36 -10.21
N SER A 219 13.98 -24.71 -9.96
CA SER A 219 13.21 -24.92 -8.74
C SER A 219 11.73 -24.70 -8.96
N THR A 220 10.93 -25.41 -8.17
CA THR A 220 9.50 -25.16 -8.01
C THR A 220 9.26 -24.74 -6.56
N LYS A 221 8.55 -23.63 -6.37
CA LYS A 221 8.00 -23.21 -5.09
C LYS A 221 6.49 -23.26 -5.15
N LYS A 222 5.86 -23.77 -4.09
CA LYS A 222 4.41 -23.76 -3.90
C LYS A 222 4.07 -22.83 -2.74
N PHE A 223 2.91 -22.19 -2.82
CA PHE A 223 2.50 -21.16 -1.88
C PHE A 223 1.22 -21.59 -1.17
N VAL A 224 1.23 -21.51 0.16
CA VAL A 224 0.07 -21.83 1.01
C VAL A 224 -0.44 -20.57 1.68
N TYR A 225 -1.74 -20.37 1.61
CA TYR A 225 -2.40 -19.15 2.07
C TYR A 225 -3.41 -19.42 3.18
N ASP A 226 -3.48 -18.51 4.15
CA ASP A 226 -4.63 -18.31 5.03
C ASP A 226 -5.33 -17.00 4.64
N GLY A 227 -6.56 -17.10 4.14
CA GLY A 227 -7.20 -15.98 3.43
C GLY A 227 -6.32 -15.47 2.28
N TRP A 228 -5.88 -14.22 2.37
CA TRP A 228 -4.97 -13.56 1.42
C TRP A 228 -3.52 -13.50 1.89
N HIS A 229 -3.21 -13.98 3.09
CA HIS A 229 -1.85 -14.02 3.62
C HIS A 229 -1.11 -15.25 3.14
N LEU A 230 0.08 -15.05 2.57
CA LEU A 230 1.01 -16.14 2.30
C LEU A 230 1.59 -16.61 3.63
N ILE A 231 1.26 -17.82 4.07
CA ILE A 231 1.71 -18.36 5.37
C ILE A 231 2.86 -19.35 5.23
N ALA A 232 3.07 -19.93 4.04
CA ALA A 232 4.22 -20.81 3.80
C ALA A 232 4.66 -20.85 2.33
N GLU A 233 5.98 -21.02 2.14
CA GLU A 233 6.61 -21.47 0.88
C GLU A 233 7.03 -22.92 1.03
N LEU A 234 6.60 -23.78 0.11
CA LEU A 234 6.96 -25.18 0.03
C LEU A 234 7.86 -25.41 -1.18
N ASP A 235 8.73 -26.40 -1.11
CA ASP A 235 9.49 -26.85 -2.27
C ASP A 235 8.65 -27.74 -3.21
N GLU A 236 9.30 -28.35 -4.21
CA GLU A 236 8.63 -29.24 -5.15
C GLU A 236 8.04 -30.49 -4.48
N ALA A 237 8.76 -31.05 -3.50
CA ALA A 237 8.36 -32.23 -2.73
C ALA A 237 7.21 -31.94 -1.76
N GLY A 238 6.96 -30.67 -1.46
CA GLY A 238 5.92 -30.23 -0.51
C GLY A 238 6.45 -29.99 0.89
N GLU A 239 7.78 -29.99 1.08
CA GLU A 239 8.41 -29.65 2.34
C GLU A 239 8.42 -28.14 2.55
N VAL A 240 8.16 -27.70 3.77
CA VAL A 240 8.11 -26.26 4.06
C VAL A 240 9.50 -25.68 4.15
N THR A 241 9.78 -24.72 3.28
CA THR A 241 11.04 -23.98 3.23
C THR A 241 10.97 -22.67 4.01
N ARG A 242 9.79 -22.04 4.04
CA ARG A 242 9.55 -20.83 4.83
C ARG A 242 8.16 -20.83 5.43
N TYR A 243 8.06 -20.35 6.67
CA TYR A 243 6.79 -20.02 7.33
C TYR A 243 6.74 -18.53 7.66
N PHE A 244 5.56 -17.92 7.52
CA PHE A 244 5.33 -16.50 7.80
C PHE A 244 4.25 -16.33 8.86
N VAL A 245 4.53 -15.49 9.85
CA VAL A 245 3.59 -15.16 10.93
C VAL A 245 3.12 -13.73 10.74
N TRP A 246 1.81 -13.57 10.55
CA TRP A 246 1.16 -12.28 10.34
C TRP A 246 0.45 -11.81 11.60
N GLY A 247 0.51 -10.51 11.85
CA GLY A 247 -0.24 -9.79 12.87
C GLY A 247 -1.14 -8.73 12.24
N LEU A 248 -1.47 -7.72 13.03
CA LEU A 248 -2.26 -6.58 12.55
C LEU A 248 -1.44 -5.77 11.53
N ASP A 249 -2.05 -5.51 10.37
CA ASP A 249 -1.48 -4.69 9.32
C ASP A 249 -1.78 -3.19 9.56
N LEU A 250 -1.44 -2.32 8.60
CA LEU A 250 -1.70 -0.87 8.72
C LEU A 250 -3.19 -0.48 8.91
N SER A 251 -4.13 -1.41 8.71
CA SER A 251 -5.55 -1.24 9.04
C SER A 251 -5.91 -1.56 10.49
N GLN A 252 -4.95 -2.06 11.28
CA GLN A 252 -5.18 -2.63 12.61
C GLN A 252 -6.13 -3.83 12.61
N THR A 253 -6.22 -4.50 11.48
CA THR A 253 -6.87 -5.81 11.34
C THR A 253 -5.87 -6.75 10.70
N LEU A 254 -6.16 -8.04 10.66
CA LEU A 254 -5.24 -8.98 10.02
C LEU A 254 -5.08 -8.68 8.52
N GLN A 255 -6.15 -8.34 7.78
CA GLN A 255 -6.11 -8.31 6.30
C GLN A 255 -6.66 -7.02 5.67
N GLY A 256 -7.05 -6.02 6.45
CA GLY A 256 -7.70 -4.82 5.91
C GLY A 256 -6.81 -3.94 5.02
N ALA A 257 -5.49 -3.98 5.21
CA ALA A 257 -4.49 -3.43 4.31
C ALA A 257 -3.75 -4.53 3.52
N GLY A 258 -4.31 -5.74 3.44
CA GLY A 258 -3.73 -6.88 2.71
C GLY A 258 -2.38 -7.32 3.27
N GLY A 259 -2.16 -7.16 4.58
CA GLY A 259 -0.91 -7.53 5.25
C GLY A 259 0.19 -6.45 5.21
N VAL A 260 -0.02 -5.30 4.58
CA VAL A 260 1.00 -4.23 4.52
C VAL A 260 1.39 -3.80 5.94
N GLY A 261 2.66 -3.95 6.30
CA GLY A 261 3.18 -3.65 7.64
C GLY A 261 2.78 -4.64 8.74
N GLY A 262 2.19 -5.80 8.38
CA GLY A 262 1.68 -6.79 9.33
C GLY A 262 2.49 -8.08 9.43
N LEU A 263 3.58 -8.27 8.68
CA LEU A 263 4.41 -9.47 8.79
C LEU A 263 5.29 -9.37 10.04
N ILE A 264 5.13 -10.27 11.01
CA ILE A 264 5.88 -10.21 12.27
C ILE A 264 7.24 -10.89 12.10
N CYS A 265 7.22 -12.13 11.59
CA CYS A 265 8.43 -12.90 11.40
C CYS A 265 8.33 -13.89 10.25
N ALA A 266 9.50 -14.24 9.71
CA ALA A 266 9.70 -15.37 8.80
C ALA A 266 10.61 -16.40 9.47
N ILE A 267 10.24 -17.67 9.39
CA ILE A 267 11.08 -18.80 9.76
C ILE A 267 11.58 -19.40 8.44
N ASP A 268 12.87 -19.24 8.14
CA ASP A 268 13.48 -19.70 6.88
C ASP A 268 14.39 -20.90 7.15
N SER A 269 14.08 -22.03 6.52
CA SER A 269 14.84 -23.28 6.59
C SER A 269 15.54 -23.63 5.27
N SER A 270 15.53 -22.72 4.28
CA SER A 270 16.08 -22.96 2.93
C SER A 270 17.60 -23.20 2.90
N SER A 271 18.33 -22.75 3.93
CA SER A 271 19.78 -22.97 4.06
C SER A 271 20.15 -24.27 4.82
N GLY A 272 19.16 -25.11 5.15
CA GLY A 272 19.36 -26.35 5.92
C GLY A 272 19.40 -26.14 7.45
N SER A 273 19.54 -24.91 7.92
CA SER A 273 19.33 -24.53 9.33
C SER A 273 18.17 -23.54 9.43
N SER A 274 17.19 -23.83 10.29
CA SER A 274 16.05 -22.93 10.51
C SER A 274 16.51 -21.67 11.24
N GLN A 275 16.41 -20.52 10.58
CA GLN A 275 16.63 -19.19 11.16
C GLN A 275 15.29 -18.48 11.28
N THR A 276 15.12 -17.70 12.36
CA THR A 276 13.93 -16.84 12.49
C THR A 276 14.33 -15.38 12.38
N TYR A 277 13.60 -14.67 11.54
CA TYR A 277 13.84 -13.29 11.17
C TYR A 277 12.63 -12.44 11.53
N GLN A 278 12.87 -11.26 12.12
CA GLN A 278 11.82 -10.32 12.49
C GLN A 278 11.90 -9.07 11.62
N TYR A 279 10.74 -8.52 11.27
CA TYR A 279 10.64 -7.42 10.33
C TYR A 279 10.46 -6.09 11.05
N CYS A 280 11.20 -5.08 10.59
CA CYS A 280 11.10 -3.70 11.04
C CYS A 280 10.56 -2.83 9.91
N TYR A 281 9.66 -1.92 10.25
CA TYR A 281 8.89 -1.15 9.27
C TYR A 281 9.13 0.34 9.36
N ASP A 282 8.99 1.02 8.22
CA ASP A 282 8.64 2.42 8.21
C ASP A 282 7.13 2.62 8.48
N GLY A 283 6.71 3.87 8.61
CA GLY A 283 5.32 4.26 8.83
C GLY A 283 4.37 3.88 7.70
N ASN A 284 4.87 3.55 6.50
CA ASN A 284 4.11 3.07 5.35
C ASN A 284 4.06 1.56 5.21
N GLY A 285 4.62 0.81 6.17
CA GLY A 285 4.64 -0.64 6.12
C GLY A 285 5.61 -1.19 5.08
N ASN A 286 6.60 -0.39 4.66
CA ASN A 286 7.74 -0.89 3.90
C ASN A 286 8.71 -1.56 4.87
N VAL A 287 9.25 -2.72 4.49
CA VAL A 287 10.30 -3.38 5.27
C VAL A 287 11.58 -2.54 5.19
N GLY A 288 11.93 -1.84 6.26
CA GLY A 288 13.18 -1.10 6.34
C GLY A 288 14.35 -2.01 6.71
N GLN A 289 14.14 -2.90 7.68
CA GLN A 289 15.17 -3.81 8.17
C GLN A 289 14.58 -5.19 8.49
N VAL A 290 15.46 -6.19 8.51
CA VAL A 290 15.19 -7.52 9.02
C VAL A 290 16.29 -7.88 10.02
N VAL A 291 15.90 -8.33 11.22
CA VAL A 291 16.83 -8.72 12.28
C VAL A 291 16.75 -10.21 12.57
N ASN A 292 17.87 -10.84 12.95
CA ASN A 292 17.87 -12.21 13.45
C ASN A 292 17.24 -12.23 14.85
N SER A 293 16.28 -13.14 15.09
CA SER A 293 15.57 -13.20 16.37
C SER A 293 16.42 -13.73 17.53
N THR A 294 17.63 -14.21 17.28
CA THR A 294 18.53 -14.79 18.28
C THR A 294 19.35 -13.71 19.00
N ASP A 295 19.82 -12.71 18.26
CA ASP A 295 20.79 -11.72 18.75
C ASP A 295 20.44 -10.27 18.34
N GLY A 296 19.37 -10.06 17.58
CA GLY A 296 18.97 -8.74 17.08
C GLY A 296 19.87 -8.19 15.96
N ALA A 297 20.78 -8.99 15.39
CA ALA A 297 21.65 -8.55 14.33
C ALA A 297 20.86 -8.17 13.07
N ILE A 298 21.14 -7.00 12.49
CA ILE A 298 20.54 -6.56 11.23
C ILE A 298 21.10 -7.43 10.10
N VAL A 299 20.28 -8.32 9.55
CA VAL A 299 20.65 -9.24 8.46
C VAL A 299 20.19 -8.75 7.09
N ALA A 300 19.28 -7.79 7.04
CA ALA A 300 18.94 -7.04 5.84
C ALA A 300 18.54 -5.59 6.18
N SER A 301 18.90 -4.64 5.31
CA SER A 301 18.46 -3.24 5.37
C SER A 301 18.17 -2.74 3.96
N TYR A 302 17.06 -2.01 3.82
CA TYR A 302 16.57 -1.47 2.55
C TYR A 302 16.25 0.01 2.65
N ALA A 303 16.50 0.73 1.56
CA ALA A 303 15.99 2.08 1.34
C ALA A 303 15.32 2.13 -0.05
N TYR A 304 14.18 2.79 -0.12
CA TYR A 304 13.37 2.89 -1.32
C TYR A 304 13.16 4.36 -1.69
N ASP A 305 13.04 4.61 -2.99
CA ASP A 305 12.42 5.83 -3.45
C ASP A 305 10.88 5.75 -3.29
N PRO A 306 10.14 6.84 -3.51
CA PRO A 306 8.68 6.84 -3.35
C PRO A 306 7.97 5.70 -4.11
N PHE A 307 8.46 5.30 -5.28
CA PHE A 307 7.85 4.31 -6.16
C PHE A 307 8.59 2.96 -6.14
N ASP A 308 9.13 2.58 -4.98
CA ASP A 308 9.81 1.29 -4.73
C ASP A 308 11.12 1.07 -5.50
N LYS A 309 11.68 2.09 -6.17
CA LYS A 309 13.02 1.90 -6.71
C LYS A 309 13.99 1.74 -5.53
N THR A 310 14.55 0.54 -5.38
CA THR A 310 15.49 0.23 -4.30
C THR A 310 16.75 1.09 -4.48
N ILE A 311 17.01 1.96 -3.50
CA ILE A 311 18.19 2.83 -3.41
C ILE A 311 19.34 2.09 -2.72
N LYS A 312 19.01 1.35 -1.64
CA LYS A 312 19.95 0.55 -0.87
C LYS A 312 19.35 -0.83 -0.59
N SER A 313 20.19 -1.86 -0.67
CA SER A 313 19.90 -3.22 -0.25
C SER A 313 21.19 -3.84 0.28
N ASP A 314 21.29 -4.06 1.59
CA ASP A 314 22.51 -4.49 2.28
C ASP A 314 22.22 -5.57 3.32
N GLY A 315 23.20 -6.42 3.61
CA GLY A 315 23.13 -7.52 4.57
C GLY A 315 23.03 -8.92 3.95
N VAL A 316 23.41 -9.93 4.73
CA VAL A 316 23.54 -11.34 4.27
C VAL A 316 22.23 -11.99 3.85
N TYR A 317 21.09 -11.49 4.33
CA TYR A 317 19.76 -12.00 4.01
C TYR A 317 19.01 -11.12 2.99
N ALA A 318 19.61 -10.01 2.55
CA ALA A 318 18.91 -8.98 1.77
C ALA A 318 18.41 -9.48 0.39
N ALA A 319 19.17 -10.37 -0.25
CA ALA A 319 18.83 -10.97 -1.54
C ALA A 319 17.83 -12.13 -1.42
N GLU A 320 17.74 -12.77 -0.26
CA GLU A 320 16.89 -13.95 -0.04
C GLU A 320 15.51 -13.62 0.53
N ASN A 321 15.40 -12.50 1.24
CA ASN A 321 14.13 -11.99 1.72
C ASN A 321 13.18 -11.62 0.57
N THR A 322 11.96 -12.17 0.64
CA THR A 322 10.92 -12.02 -0.37
C THR A 322 9.89 -10.94 -0.04
N PHE A 323 9.90 -10.33 1.16
CA PHE A 323 8.98 -9.24 1.52
C PHE A 323 9.73 -7.93 1.71
N LYS A 324 9.42 -6.93 0.86
CA LYS A 324 10.14 -5.66 0.78
C LYS A 324 9.19 -4.47 0.91
N PHE A 325 9.10 -3.62 -0.11
CA PHE A 325 8.19 -2.50 -0.15
C PHE A 325 6.73 -2.95 -0.06
N SER A 326 5.93 -2.17 0.66
CA SER A 326 4.54 -2.46 1.01
C SER A 326 4.32 -3.85 1.63
N THR A 327 5.36 -4.49 2.16
CA THR A 327 5.30 -5.89 2.64
C THR A 327 4.69 -6.83 1.60
N LYS A 328 4.96 -6.60 0.32
CA LYS A 328 4.50 -7.46 -0.77
C LYS A 328 5.62 -8.36 -1.28
N TYR A 329 5.20 -9.45 -1.90
CA TYR A 329 6.12 -10.48 -2.36
C TYR A 329 6.92 -9.97 -3.57
N PHE A 330 8.22 -9.83 -3.40
CA PHE A 330 9.18 -9.41 -4.43
C PHE A 330 9.76 -10.62 -5.15
N ASP A 331 9.54 -10.70 -6.47
CA ASP A 331 10.15 -11.73 -7.31
C ASP A 331 11.52 -11.27 -7.79
N LYS A 332 12.57 -11.71 -7.08
CA LYS A 332 13.97 -11.33 -7.37
C LYS A 332 14.41 -11.65 -8.81
N GLU A 333 13.81 -12.65 -9.44
CA GLU A 333 14.12 -13.08 -10.80
C GLU A 333 13.58 -12.12 -11.86
N THR A 334 12.51 -11.38 -11.57
CA THR A 334 11.87 -10.45 -12.52
C THR A 334 11.98 -8.99 -12.11
N GLY A 335 12.22 -8.72 -10.83
CA GLY A 335 12.17 -7.39 -10.24
C GLY A 335 10.75 -6.86 -10.00
N LEU A 336 9.72 -7.68 -10.27
CA LEU A 336 8.33 -7.29 -10.04
C LEU A 336 7.89 -7.53 -8.60
N ILE A 337 6.94 -6.73 -8.14
CA ILE A 337 6.23 -6.97 -6.89
C ILE A 337 4.85 -7.54 -7.18
N HIS A 338 4.54 -8.69 -6.57
CA HIS A 338 3.25 -9.33 -6.68
C HIS A 338 2.28 -8.79 -5.62
N TYR A 339 1.26 -8.05 -6.06
CA TYR A 339 0.22 -7.49 -5.20
C TYR A 339 -1.03 -8.36 -5.10
N THR A 340 -1.02 -9.61 -5.57
CA THR A 340 -2.19 -10.51 -5.74
C THR A 340 -2.80 -10.39 -7.14
N PHE A 341 -3.58 -9.35 -7.44
CA PHE A 341 -4.29 -9.28 -8.73
C PHE A 341 -3.47 -8.63 -9.84
N ARG A 342 -2.49 -7.80 -9.48
CA ARG A 342 -1.56 -7.17 -10.43
C ARG A 342 -0.12 -7.36 -10.00
N ASN A 343 0.78 -7.23 -10.97
CA ASN A 343 2.21 -7.11 -10.72
C ASN A 343 2.60 -5.65 -10.92
N TYR A 344 3.41 -5.15 -9.99
CA TYR A 344 3.93 -3.80 -10.01
C TYR A 344 5.37 -3.81 -10.51
N ASP A 345 5.70 -2.90 -11.42
CA ASP A 345 7.05 -2.66 -11.90
C ASP A 345 7.56 -1.30 -11.40
N SER A 346 8.50 -1.31 -10.46
CA SER A 346 9.09 -0.09 -9.92
C SER A 346 9.99 0.65 -10.91
N LYS A 347 10.48 0.00 -11.97
CA LYS A 347 11.27 0.67 -13.02
C LYS A 347 10.44 1.67 -13.81
N THR A 348 9.19 1.29 -14.12
CA THR A 348 8.21 2.13 -14.82
C THR A 348 7.36 2.93 -13.84
N GLY A 349 7.25 2.49 -12.58
CA GLY A 349 6.42 3.09 -11.55
C GLY A 349 4.94 2.74 -11.70
N ARG A 350 4.60 1.64 -12.39
CA ARG A 350 3.22 1.32 -12.81
C ARG A 350 2.88 -0.15 -12.69
N TRP A 351 1.58 -0.43 -12.79
CA TRP A 351 1.08 -1.79 -12.95
C TRP A 351 1.42 -2.34 -14.34
N THR A 352 1.73 -3.65 -14.42
CA THR A 352 2.02 -4.31 -15.69
C THR A 352 0.77 -4.69 -16.49
N SER A 353 -0.42 -4.56 -15.89
CA SER A 353 -1.72 -4.82 -16.50
C SER A 353 -2.74 -3.76 -16.09
N ARG A 354 -3.82 -3.65 -16.87
CA ARG A 354 -4.96 -2.79 -16.54
C ARG A 354 -5.58 -3.19 -15.20
N ASP A 355 -6.19 -2.21 -14.53
CA ASP A 355 -6.98 -2.46 -13.33
C ASP A 355 -8.14 -3.43 -13.61
N PRO A 356 -8.22 -4.57 -12.92
CA PRO A 356 -9.35 -5.50 -13.07
C PRO A 356 -10.70 -4.89 -12.69
N LEU A 357 -10.71 -3.80 -11.89
CA LEU A 357 -11.93 -3.05 -11.55
C LEU A 357 -12.26 -1.97 -12.60
N GLY A 358 -11.44 -1.80 -13.63
CA GLY A 358 -11.59 -0.73 -14.61
C GLY A 358 -11.62 0.65 -13.96
N GLU A 359 -12.54 1.50 -14.42
CA GLU A 359 -12.71 2.88 -13.94
C GLU A 359 -13.12 2.97 -12.46
N HIS A 360 -13.58 1.86 -11.85
CA HIS A 360 -13.84 1.82 -10.41
C HIS A 360 -12.53 1.86 -9.58
N GLY A 361 -11.40 1.40 -10.13
CA GLY A 361 -10.08 1.51 -9.51
C GLY A 361 -9.47 2.91 -9.66
N GLY A 362 -9.82 3.61 -10.74
CA GLY A 362 -9.43 4.98 -11.04
C GLY A 362 -9.42 5.25 -12.55
N LEU A 363 -9.36 6.53 -12.95
CA LEU A 363 -9.34 6.91 -14.36
C LEU A 363 -8.04 6.48 -15.08
N ASN A 364 -6.94 6.38 -14.33
CA ASN A 364 -5.68 5.89 -14.85
C ASN A 364 -5.53 4.38 -14.55
N MET A 365 -5.77 3.55 -15.57
CA MET A 365 -5.80 2.08 -15.45
C MET A 365 -4.48 1.44 -15.00
N TYR A 366 -3.36 2.16 -15.10
CA TYR A 366 -2.03 1.66 -14.69
C TYR A 366 -1.40 2.54 -13.61
N GLY A 367 -2.13 3.51 -13.08
CA GLY A 367 -1.64 4.41 -12.03
C GLY A 367 -1.39 3.64 -10.73
N PHE A 368 -0.22 3.85 -10.13
CA PHE A 368 0.09 3.26 -8.83
C PHE A 368 -0.30 4.23 -7.72
N VAL A 369 -1.30 3.85 -6.92
CA VAL A 369 -1.76 4.59 -5.72
C VAL A 369 -1.88 6.11 -5.92
N LEU A 370 -2.48 6.53 -7.05
CA LEU A 370 -2.63 7.94 -7.46
C LEU A 370 -1.33 8.77 -7.44
N ASN A 371 -0.20 8.14 -7.73
CA ASN A 371 1.12 8.77 -7.66
C ASN A 371 1.46 9.31 -6.26
N ASP A 372 0.82 8.80 -5.20
CA ASP A 372 1.09 9.14 -3.81
C ASP A 372 1.43 7.91 -2.94
N PRO A 373 2.46 7.13 -3.31
CA PRO A 373 2.87 5.96 -2.54
C PRO A 373 3.46 6.28 -1.17
N VAL A 374 3.79 7.54 -0.90
CA VAL A 374 4.26 7.94 0.43
C VAL A 374 3.11 8.02 1.41
N ASN A 375 1.89 8.39 1.01
CA ASN A 375 0.75 8.43 1.94
C ASN A 375 -0.15 7.19 1.87
N TRP A 376 -0.12 6.48 0.74
CA TRP A 376 -1.05 5.41 0.40
C TRP A 376 -0.36 4.07 0.18
N VAL A 377 -1.16 3.00 0.30
CA VAL A 377 -0.73 1.63 -0.02
C VAL A 377 -1.81 0.98 -0.89
N ASP A 378 -1.47 -0.01 -1.71
CA ASP A 378 -2.47 -0.85 -2.38
C ASP A 378 -2.48 -2.24 -1.72
N PRO A 379 -3.57 -2.66 -1.07
CA PRO A 379 -3.64 -3.97 -0.42
C PRO A 379 -3.54 -5.14 -1.39
N TYR A 380 -4.11 -5.03 -2.59
CA TYR A 380 -4.35 -6.18 -3.48
C TYR A 380 -4.02 -5.91 -4.95
N GLY A 381 -3.47 -4.74 -5.26
CA GLY A 381 -3.28 -4.26 -6.62
C GLY A 381 -4.62 -3.98 -7.29
N LEU A 382 -5.57 -3.37 -6.59
CA LEU A 382 -6.91 -3.06 -7.13
C LEU A 382 -7.35 -1.64 -6.78
N VAL A 383 -7.10 -1.24 -5.54
CA VAL A 383 -7.47 0.08 -5.05
C VAL A 383 -6.47 0.51 -3.99
N LYS A 384 -6.17 1.80 -3.98
CA LYS A 384 -5.47 2.41 -2.85
C LYS A 384 -6.30 2.28 -1.56
N TYR A 385 -5.59 2.11 -0.46
CA TYR A 385 -6.10 2.12 0.90
C TYR A 385 -5.49 3.31 1.63
N TYR A 386 -6.34 4.17 2.17
CA TYR A 386 -5.93 5.13 3.19
C TYR A 386 -5.93 4.42 4.52
N LYS A 387 -4.90 4.63 5.33
CA LYS A 387 -4.81 4.05 6.67
C LYS A 387 -6.07 4.43 7.47
N ARG A 388 -6.52 3.53 8.36
CA ARG A 388 -7.67 3.79 9.23
C ARG A 388 -7.26 4.84 10.26
N TRP A 389 -7.49 6.10 9.92
CA TRP A 389 -7.30 7.25 10.80
C TRP A 389 -8.61 7.69 11.47
N GLY A 390 -9.73 7.03 11.18
CA GLY A 390 -11.10 7.47 11.56
C GLY A 390 -11.84 6.56 12.55
N GLY A 391 -11.13 5.83 13.41
CA GLY A 391 -11.77 4.91 14.35
C GLY A 391 -12.58 3.77 13.68
N PRO A 392 -13.33 2.96 14.46
CA PRO A 392 -13.72 1.63 14.01
C PRO A 392 -14.91 1.52 13.06
N ASN A 393 -15.78 2.52 12.85
CA ASN A 393 -17.04 2.30 12.11
C ASN A 393 -17.65 3.49 11.34
N TRP A 394 -17.10 4.71 11.43
CA TRP A 394 -17.63 5.89 10.74
C TRP A 394 -16.72 6.24 9.56
N THR A 395 -17.31 6.33 8.39
CA THR A 395 -16.59 6.15 7.12
C THR A 395 -16.63 7.38 6.22
N ALA A 396 -17.18 8.49 6.71
CA ALA A 396 -17.53 9.66 5.89
C ALA A 396 -18.39 9.27 4.67
N GLY A 397 -19.28 8.30 4.85
CA GLY A 397 -20.29 7.85 3.90
C GLY A 397 -20.04 6.50 3.23
N ARG A 398 -19.12 5.65 3.72
CA ARG A 398 -18.64 4.44 3.02
C ARG A 398 -18.58 3.12 3.80
N ARG A 399 -19.74 2.57 4.18
CA ARG A 399 -20.14 1.13 4.27
C ARG A 399 -21.36 1.03 5.18
N GLY A 400 -22.34 0.18 4.84
CA GLY A 400 -23.46 -0.14 5.74
C GLY A 400 -24.06 1.12 6.35
N SER A 401 -24.43 2.03 5.46
CA SER A 401 -24.70 3.40 5.83
C SER A 401 -25.81 3.49 6.86
N TRP A 402 -25.87 4.60 7.58
CA TRP A 402 -26.87 4.84 8.62
C TRP A 402 -28.30 4.40 8.23
N ASP A 403 -28.65 4.52 6.95
CA ASP A 403 -29.90 4.04 6.32
C ASP A 403 -30.10 2.51 6.29
N THR A 404 -29.04 1.71 6.34
CA THR A 404 -29.06 0.24 6.38
C THR A 404 -29.16 -0.35 7.79
N PHE A 405 -28.92 0.45 8.82
CA PHE A 405 -29.12 0.02 10.21
C PHE A 405 -30.60 -0.14 10.54
N SER A 406 -30.94 -1.06 11.44
CA SER A 406 -32.30 -1.14 11.98
C SER A 406 -32.66 0.13 12.75
N ASP A 407 -33.94 0.49 12.79
CA ASP A 407 -34.42 1.65 13.57
C ASP A 407 -33.99 1.57 15.03
N SER A 408 -34.13 0.39 15.64
CA SER A 408 -33.71 0.16 17.03
C SER A 408 -32.22 0.40 17.26
N PHE A 409 -31.38 0.15 16.25
CA PHE A 409 -29.95 0.39 16.34
C PHE A 409 -29.62 1.87 16.12
N ARG A 410 -30.29 2.55 15.18
CA ARG A 410 -30.19 4.01 15.02
C ARG A 410 -30.58 4.75 16.30
N ASP A 411 -31.65 4.32 16.97
CA ASP A 411 -32.11 4.91 18.22
C ASP A 411 -31.13 4.67 19.37
N LEU A 412 -30.49 3.50 19.42
CA LEU A 412 -29.40 3.22 20.35
C LEU A 412 -28.25 4.20 20.16
N ILE A 413 -27.78 4.40 18.92
CA ILE A 413 -26.70 5.34 18.62
C ILE A 413 -27.11 6.78 18.97
N LYS A 414 -28.32 7.22 18.60
CA LYS A 414 -28.85 8.55 18.95
C LYS A 414 -28.87 8.78 20.46
N ARG A 415 -29.28 7.79 21.26
CA ARG A 415 -29.17 7.87 22.72
C ARG A 415 -27.73 7.97 23.19
N GLN A 416 -26.83 7.11 22.71
CA GLN A 416 -25.43 7.14 23.15
C GLN A 416 -24.74 8.48 22.80
N ILE A 417 -25.15 9.14 21.72
CA ILE A 417 -24.69 10.50 21.38
C ILE A 417 -25.14 11.53 22.43
N ASN A 418 -26.40 11.46 22.88
CA ASN A 418 -26.97 12.45 23.80
C ASN A 418 -26.65 12.18 25.27
N ASP A 419 -26.74 10.91 25.67
CA ASP A 419 -26.74 10.46 27.06
C ASP A 419 -25.37 9.92 27.50
N GLY A 420 -24.46 9.72 26.54
CA GLY A 420 -23.13 9.19 26.76
C GLY A 420 -22.94 7.78 26.20
N TRP A 421 -21.71 7.49 25.77
CA TRP A 421 -21.35 6.24 25.13
C TRP A 421 -21.10 5.13 26.15
N ASP A 422 -21.62 3.93 25.86
CA ASP A 422 -21.31 2.74 26.64
C ASP A 422 -19.79 2.46 26.60
N PRO A 423 -19.15 2.06 27.73
CA PRO A 423 -17.70 1.86 27.81
C PRO A 423 -17.09 0.85 26.82
N GLY A 424 -17.91 0.01 26.17
CA GLY A 424 -17.49 -0.97 25.15
C GLY A 424 -18.09 -0.75 23.76
N SER A 425 -18.73 0.39 23.50
CA SER A 425 -19.34 0.66 22.21
C SER A 425 -18.28 0.80 21.12
N VAL A 426 -18.26 -0.12 20.16
CA VAL A 426 -17.37 -0.08 18.99
C VAL A 426 -17.72 1.07 18.03
N TYR A 427 -18.85 1.74 18.22
CA TYR A 427 -19.32 2.88 17.43
C TYR A 427 -19.04 4.23 18.10
N ARG A 428 -18.43 4.24 19.29
CA ARG A 428 -18.04 5.47 19.95
C ARG A 428 -16.97 6.20 19.13
N PRO A 429 -17.17 7.49 18.78
CA PRO A 429 -16.10 8.31 18.20
C PRO A 429 -14.90 8.36 19.15
N LEU A 430 -13.71 8.05 18.64
CA LEU A 430 -12.51 8.00 19.47
C LEU A 430 -11.91 9.39 19.66
N ASP A 431 -11.97 10.21 18.62
CA ASP A 431 -11.51 11.61 18.63
C ASP A 431 -12.53 12.56 17.99
N ASP A 432 -12.15 13.83 17.87
CA ASP A 432 -13.03 14.86 17.33
C ASP A 432 -13.21 14.75 15.80
N GLN A 433 -12.28 14.13 15.09
CA GLN A 433 -12.41 13.85 13.66
C GLN A 433 -13.43 12.73 13.42
N ASP A 434 -13.38 11.66 14.22
CA ASP A 434 -14.37 10.59 14.21
C ASP A 434 -15.78 11.11 14.49
N LYS A 435 -15.91 12.11 15.37
CA LYS A 435 -17.21 12.76 15.62
C LYS A 435 -17.70 13.46 14.37
N CYS A 436 -16.84 14.19 13.67
CA CYS A 436 -17.21 14.84 12.41
C CYS A 436 -17.66 13.82 11.36
N TYR A 437 -16.97 12.69 11.23
CA TYR A 437 -17.36 11.61 10.32
C TYR A 437 -18.65 10.91 10.72
N MET A 438 -18.86 10.64 12.01
CA MET A 438 -20.11 10.07 12.51
C MET A 438 -21.31 10.97 12.18
N TYR A 439 -21.22 12.28 12.46
CA TYR A 439 -22.30 13.20 12.15
C TYR A 439 -22.55 13.33 10.65
N HIS A 440 -21.50 13.22 9.83
CA HIS A 440 -21.62 13.18 8.38
C HIS A 440 -22.34 11.92 7.88
N ASP A 441 -21.96 10.73 8.36
CA ASP A 441 -22.60 9.45 8.01
C ASP A 441 -24.08 9.43 8.38
N ILE A 442 -24.42 9.94 9.57
CA ILE A 442 -25.81 10.12 10.03
C ILE A 442 -26.55 11.07 9.08
N CYS A 443 -25.99 12.24 8.80
CA CYS A 443 -26.60 13.23 7.90
C CYS A 443 -26.87 12.65 6.51
N TYR A 444 -25.90 11.92 5.96
CA TYR A 444 -26.00 11.26 4.66
C TYR A 444 -27.09 10.18 4.63
N GLY A 445 -27.15 9.31 5.64
CA GLY A 445 -28.16 8.26 5.68
C GLY A 445 -29.57 8.81 5.93
N GLU A 446 -29.72 9.77 6.84
CA GLU A 446 -31.00 10.46 7.05
C GLU A 446 -31.47 11.18 5.77
N CYS A 447 -30.55 11.81 5.03
CA CYS A 447 -30.88 12.43 3.76
C CYS A 447 -31.37 11.42 2.72
N ARG A 448 -30.73 10.25 2.62
CA ARG A 448 -31.16 9.19 1.68
C ARG A 448 -32.50 8.58 2.06
N MET A 449 -32.73 8.31 3.35
CA MET A 449 -34.03 7.81 3.80
C MET A 449 -35.14 8.83 3.57
N ARG A 450 -34.87 10.13 3.73
CA ARG A 450 -35.85 11.20 3.55
C ARG A 450 -36.15 11.50 2.08
N CYS A 451 -35.13 11.53 1.23
CA CYS A 451 -35.26 11.94 -0.16
C CYS A 451 -35.58 10.79 -1.13
N GLU A 452 -35.45 9.54 -0.69
CA GLU A 452 -35.65 8.34 -1.52
C GLU A 452 -34.94 8.47 -2.89
N ASP A 453 -35.70 8.47 -3.99
CA ASP A 453 -35.19 8.57 -5.37
C ASP A 453 -35.22 10.01 -5.94
N ASP A 454 -35.56 11.03 -5.14
CA ASP A 454 -35.56 12.43 -5.58
C ASP A 454 -34.12 12.98 -5.70
N VAL A 455 -33.64 13.02 -6.94
CA VAL A 455 -32.29 13.48 -7.31
C VAL A 455 -32.01 14.92 -6.87
N CYS A 456 -33.01 15.81 -6.88
CA CYS A 456 -32.83 17.20 -6.50
C CYS A 456 -32.71 17.34 -4.98
N CYS A 457 -33.58 16.65 -4.23
CA CYS A 457 -33.55 16.57 -2.77
C CYS A 457 -32.23 15.96 -2.28
N LEU A 458 -31.82 14.83 -2.87
CA LEU A 458 -30.56 14.16 -2.55
C LEU A 458 -29.37 15.09 -2.78
N ARG A 459 -29.28 15.72 -3.96
CA ARG A 459 -28.16 16.62 -4.28
C ARG A 459 -28.04 17.77 -3.28
N GLU A 460 -29.15 18.42 -2.95
CA GLU A 460 -29.14 19.54 -2.00
C GLU A 460 -28.77 19.09 -0.58
N GLY A 461 -29.38 17.99 -0.11
CA GLY A 461 -29.13 17.49 1.24
C GLY A 461 -27.72 16.95 1.44
N LEU A 462 -27.18 16.20 0.48
CA LEU A 462 -25.80 15.70 0.54
C LEU A 462 -24.78 16.84 0.50
N ASN A 463 -25.00 17.86 -0.34
CA ASN A 463 -24.16 19.07 -0.36
C ASN A 463 -24.15 19.79 1.00
N ASN A 464 -25.29 19.84 1.69
CA ASN A 464 -25.38 20.44 3.01
C ASN A 464 -24.65 19.59 4.08
N CYS A 465 -24.78 18.26 4.02
CA CYS A 465 -24.04 17.36 4.89
C CYS A 465 -22.53 17.51 4.71
N ASP A 466 -22.07 17.62 3.46
CA ASP A 466 -20.68 17.87 3.11
C ASP A 466 -20.17 19.20 3.67
N LYS A 467 -20.98 20.26 3.58
CA LYS A 467 -20.66 21.54 4.21
C LYS A 467 -20.54 21.41 5.73
N ASN A 468 -21.42 20.67 6.39
CA ASN A 468 -21.34 20.45 7.83
C ASN A 468 -20.09 19.68 8.23
N LEU A 469 -19.70 18.65 7.45
CA LEU A 469 -18.44 17.94 7.65
C LEU A 469 -17.26 18.91 7.53
N LYS A 470 -17.25 19.76 6.49
CA LYS A 470 -16.21 20.76 6.27
C LYS A 470 -16.04 21.65 7.48
N ASP A 471 -17.13 22.24 7.95
CA ASP A 471 -17.13 23.18 9.05
C ASP A 471 -16.70 22.49 10.36
N CYS A 472 -17.13 21.24 10.58
CA CYS A 472 -16.70 20.43 11.71
C CYS A 472 -15.19 20.16 11.68
N LEU A 473 -14.66 19.70 10.54
CA LEU A 473 -13.22 19.46 10.36
C LEU A 473 -12.41 20.76 10.53
N ILE A 474 -12.94 21.89 10.06
CA ILE A 474 -12.31 23.21 10.26
C ILE A 474 -12.16 23.55 11.73
N ASN A 475 -13.22 23.34 12.50
CA ASN A 475 -13.24 23.69 13.91
C ASN A 475 -12.25 22.87 14.75
N ILE A 476 -11.89 21.66 14.29
CA ILE A 476 -10.87 20.82 14.95
C ILE A 476 -9.45 21.08 14.41
N GLY A 477 -9.26 22.18 13.67
CA GLY A 477 -7.95 22.65 13.21
C GLY A 477 -7.55 22.17 11.81
N MET A 478 -8.44 21.53 11.05
CA MET A 478 -8.17 21.13 9.67
C MET A 478 -8.44 22.32 8.73
N SER A 479 -7.57 22.66 7.76
CA SER A 479 -7.76 23.86 6.92
C SER A 479 -9.02 23.83 6.03
N GLY A 480 -9.82 24.89 5.92
CA GLY A 480 -11.08 24.91 5.15
C GLY A 480 -11.04 24.71 3.62
N ASN A 481 -9.87 24.54 3.00
CA ASN A 481 -9.77 24.02 1.62
C ASN A 481 -9.83 22.48 1.57
N LEU A 482 -9.84 21.85 2.75
CA LEU A 482 -9.83 20.42 2.93
C LEU A 482 -11.08 19.70 2.55
N LEU A 483 -12.25 20.30 2.33
CA LEU A 483 -13.37 19.44 1.93
C LEU A 483 -13.20 18.96 0.48
N ASP A 484 -12.74 19.81 -0.42
CA ASP A 484 -12.45 19.41 -1.80
C ASP A 484 -11.13 18.63 -1.89
N GLU A 485 -10.13 18.99 -1.07
CA GLU A 485 -8.88 18.23 -0.97
C GLU A 485 -9.03 16.91 -0.19
N ALA A 486 -9.92 16.83 0.81
CA ALA A 486 -10.31 15.60 1.50
C ALA A 486 -11.34 14.81 0.70
N ARG A 487 -12.09 15.36 -0.24
CA ARG A 487 -12.78 14.54 -1.26
C ARG A 487 -11.75 13.91 -2.21
N ARG A 488 -10.69 14.64 -2.57
CA ARG A 488 -9.55 14.13 -3.35
C ARG A 488 -8.71 13.09 -2.58
N ILE A 489 -8.47 13.31 -1.29
CA ILE A 489 -7.74 12.39 -0.38
C ILE A 489 -8.68 11.26 0.03
N ALA A 490 -9.87 11.52 0.59
CA ALA A 490 -10.82 10.53 1.09
C ALA A 490 -11.58 9.72 0.03
N ALA A 491 -11.02 9.55 -1.17
CA ALA A 491 -11.28 8.36 -1.97
C ALA A 491 -10.68 7.12 -1.25
N ILE A 492 -11.16 6.82 -0.04
CA ILE A 492 -10.84 5.65 0.76
C ILE A 492 -11.84 4.57 0.40
N PRO A 493 -11.47 3.52 -0.32
CA PRO A 493 -12.15 2.25 -0.16
C PRO A 493 -11.41 1.45 0.90
N VAL A 494 -12.03 1.30 2.07
CA VAL A 494 -11.80 0.12 2.88
C VAL A 494 -12.64 -1.00 2.25
N PHE A 495 -12.07 -1.67 1.26
CA PHE A 495 -12.57 -2.99 0.87
C PHE A 495 -11.84 -4.04 1.70
N GLU A 496 -12.49 -4.51 2.76
CA GLU A 496 -12.57 -5.97 2.88
C GLU A 496 -13.26 -6.44 1.59
N LEU A 497 -12.69 -7.40 0.85
CA LEU A 497 -13.30 -7.88 -0.40
C LEU A 497 -14.73 -8.37 -0.12
N GLN A 498 -15.71 -7.48 -0.26
CA GLN A 498 -17.11 -7.81 -0.03
C GLN A 498 -17.49 -8.91 -1.03
N PRO A 499 -18.43 -9.80 -0.68
CA PRO A 499 -18.93 -10.82 -1.60
C PRO A 499 -19.30 -10.25 -2.96
N ALA A 500 -19.82 -9.02 -3.04
CA ALA A 500 -20.14 -8.33 -4.30
C ALA A 500 -18.92 -7.95 -5.17
N ASN A 501 -17.78 -7.58 -4.59
CA ASN A 501 -16.56 -7.30 -5.36
C ASN A 501 -15.80 -8.59 -5.70
N ARG A 502 -15.83 -9.58 -4.80
CA ARG A 502 -15.41 -10.95 -5.12
C ARG A 502 -16.24 -11.47 -6.29
N ASN A 503 -17.56 -11.25 -6.28
CA ASN A 503 -18.44 -11.59 -7.37
C ASN A 503 -18.16 -10.75 -8.61
N ALA A 504 -17.96 -9.43 -8.56
CA ALA A 504 -17.60 -8.64 -9.75
C ALA A 504 -16.27 -9.10 -10.40
N ILE A 505 -15.28 -9.50 -9.59
CA ILE A 505 -14.02 -10.08 -10.06
C ILE A 505 -14.24 -11.48 -10.65
N LEU A 506 -15.16 -12.28 -10.09
CA LEU A 506 -15.49 -13.64 -10.55
C LEU A 506 -16.56 -13.68 -11.68
N GLU A 507 -17.37 -12.64 -11.81
CA GLU A 507 -18.57 -12.49 -12.65
C GLU A 507 -18.34 -11.49 -13.79
N ASN A 508 -17.08 -11.30 -14.21
CA ASN A 508 -16.74 -10.63 -15.49
C ASN A 508 -17.39 -11.30 -16.74
N LYS A 509 -18.32 -12.24 -16.53
CA LYS A 509 -19.33 -12.72 -17.46
C LYS A 509 -20.66 -12.93 -16.73
N LYS A 510 -21.47 -11.89 -16.55
CA LYS A 510 -22.92 -11.89 -16.83
C LYS A 510 -23.62 -10.64 -16.30
N ASP A 511 -24.25 -9.96 -17.24
CA ASP A 511 -25.42 -9.08 -17.10
C ASP A 511 -25.14 -7.58 -17.28
N GLY A 512 -25.58 -7.10 -18.46
CA GLY A 512 -25.50 -5.73 -18.94
C GLY A 512 -26.43 -4.77 -18.18
N GLY A 513 -26.17 -4.57 -16.90
CA GLY A 513 -26.83 -3.55 -16.08
C GLY A 513 -25.81 -2.62 -15.45
N TYR A 514 -25.42 -1.56 -16.16
CA TYR A 514 -24.66 -0.46 -15.58
C TYR A 514 -25.51 0.20 -14.48
N ARG A 515 -25.27 -0.14 -13.21
CA ARG A 515 -25.75 0.67 -12.08
C ARG A 515 -24.81 1.85 -11.95
N TRP A 516 -25.24 2.98 -12.51
CA TRP A 516 -24.58 4.27 -12.47
C TRP A 516 -24.36 4.71 -11.01
N PHE A 517 -23.11 4.69 -10.55
CA PHE A 517 -22.70 5.51 -9.41
C PHE A 517 -22.18 6.83 -9.97
N THR A 518 -22.94 7.90 -9.75
CA THR A 518 -22.66 9.25 -10.18
C THR A 518 -21.41 9.77 -9.46
N TRP A 519 -20.39 10.15 -10.22
CA TRP A 519 -19.22 10.85 -9.71
C TRP A 519 -19.56 12.33 -9.51
N TYR A 520 -19.27 12.90 -8.34
CA TYR A 520 -19.14 14.35 -8.18
C TYR A 520 -17.64 14.68 -8.23
N PHE A 521 -17.26 15.42 -9.28
CA PHE A 521 -15.90 15.93 -9.53
C PHE A 521 -15.54 17.11 -8.62
#